data_AF-K9TH13-F1
#
_entry.id   AF-K9TH13-F1
#
_cell.length_a   1.000
_cell.length_b   1.000
_cell.length_c   1.000
_cell.angle_alpha   90.00
_cell.angle_beta   90.00
_cell.angle_gamma   90.00
#
_symmetry.space_group_name_H-M   'P 1'
#
loop_
_entity.id
_entity.type
_entity.pdbx_description
1 polymer ?
#
loop_
_entity_poly.entity_id
_entity_poly.type
_entity_poly.pdbx_seq_one_letter_code
_entity_poly.pdbx_strand_id
1 'polypeptide(L)'
;MGWRSGDDWEEEMPQRKNLTWGEIPQQRVRRFLEVLLSSRNDSPEILQIEWQKSQADRHRLWVKYTTKANLVKLMTGMPYPSEKKKAEIQDAIAHLEELQILTDLRPVKTGPKAENLSFYLELPSQDPTRIMQFIFQEKWFKKSSHSRTNLNGPEDDGTSFANPDEVISASRSEYELIAEVEQQGNQKVVRWKIKFTGDLASLTPEKIQQIQTVVREITGDDQQTMMKITEGSIIIEFAGSEAGFEQILDLFNRGELTEIAGLAVESVEPAGEPVKLTQWQPDSLPVGWQAIGSLLSSSQMQLAFGWRSTWEPEIIGGQLINIAGIDLVFIMALAQEAEATTRICVQVHPTPGSTHLPGSLELILLDQENRPILTTAIAKATSGFVQLDFRGDPGEPFTVQIALDSNKISKNFLI
;
A
#
# COMPACT_ATOMS: atom_id res chain seq x y z
N MET A 1 9.27 17.50 62.34
CA MET A 1 9.63 18.60 61.43
C MET A 1 10.77 18.10 60.56
N GLY A 2 10.74 18.07 59.24
CA GLY A 2 9.75 18.58 58.31
C GLY A 2 9.53 17.61 57.15
N TRP A 3 8.32 17.64 56.62
CA TRP A 3 7.89 16.94 55.42
C TRP A 3 8.45 17.68 54.20
N ARG A 4 9.10 16.97 53.28
CA ARG A 4 9.28 17.44 51.90
C ARG A 4 8.24 16.74 51.02
N SER A 5 7.19 17.49 50.69
CA SER A 5 6.37 17.27 49.50
C SER A 5 7.15 17.64 48.24
N GLY A 6 6.74 17.05 47.12
CA GLY A 6 7.33 17.15 45.78
C GLY A 6 7.20 15.76 45.17
N ASP A 7 6.07 15.36 44.60
CA ASP A 7 5.53 15.89 43.33
C ASP A 7 6.69 16.22 42.37
N ASP A 8 7.18 15.18 41.70
CA ASP A 8 7.95 15.26 40.44
C ASP A 8 8.33 13.83 40.01
N TRP A 9 7.35 13.06 39.55
CA TRP A 9 7.58 11.91 38.66
C TRP A 9 6.45 11.84 37.62
N GLU A 10 6.26 12.93 36.87
CA GLU A 10 5.81 12.79 35.48
C GLU A 10 6.99 12.23 34.68
N GLU A 11 7.21 10.92 34.82
CA GLU A 11 8.08 10.16 33.94
C GLU A 11 7.46 10.29 32.54
N GLU A 12 8.07 11.13 31.70
CA GLU A 12 7.60 11.48 30.36
C GLU A 12 7.11 10.23 29.63
N MET A 13 5.78 10.12 29.48
CA MET A 13 5.23 9.14 28.55
C MET A 13 5.85 9.44 27.18
N PRO A 14 6.42 8.43 26.49
CA PRO A 14 7.09 8.64 25.21
C PRO A 14 6.13 9.41 24.31
N GLN A 15 6.57 10.58 23.84
CA GLN A 15 5.79 11.45 22.97
C GLN A 15 5.10 10.58 21.92
N ARG A 16 3.75 10.65 21.89
CA ARG A 16 2.89 9.79 21.06
C ARG A 16 3.39 9.86 19.63
N LYS A 17 4.12 8.83 19.18
CA LYS A 17 4.62 8.70 17.82
C LYS A 17 3.45 8.85 16.85
N ASN A 18 3.71 9.39 15.66
CA ASN A 18 2.76 9.38 14.55
C ASN A 18 2.38 7.93 14.23
N LEU A 19 1.25 7.46 14.78
CA LEU A 19 0.71 6.13 14.53
C LEU A 19 0.28 6.06 13.06
N THR A 20 0.70 5.00 12.37
CA THR A 20 0.32 4.75 10.97
C THR A 20 -0.97 3.92 10.94
N TRP A 21 -1.94 4.26 10.11
CA TRP A 21 -3.25 3.58 10.07
C TRP A 21 -3.39 2.56 8.93
N GLY A 22 -2.26 2.06 8.42
CA GLY A 22 -2.18 1.13 7.29
C GLY A 22 -2.55 -0.31 7.64
N GLU A 23 -2.41 -1.20 6.66
CA GLU A 23 -2.84 -2.60 6.79
C GLU A 23 -2.04 -3.38 7.85
N ILE A 24 -0.74 -3.14 7.97
CA ILE A 24 0.11 -3.84 8.95
C ILE A 24 -0.37 -3.57 10.40
N PRO A 25 -0.55 -2.31 10.85
CA PRO A 25 -1.18 -2.00 12.13
C PRO A 25 -2.60 -2.59 12.28
N GLN A 26 -3.39 -2.58 11.21
CA GLN A 26 -4.74 -3.16 11.21
C GLN A 26 -4.70 -4.68 11.45
N GLN A 27 -3.79 -5.41 10.79
CA GLN A 27 -3.57 -6.84 10.97
C GLN A 27 -3.05 -7.16 12.38
N ARG A 28 -2.17 -6.33 12.94
CA ARG A 28 -1.67 -6.48 14.32
C ARG A 28 -2.81 -6.36 15.32
N VAL A 29 -3.66 -5.35 15.18
CA VAL A 29 -4.85 -5.16 16.03
C VAL A 29 -5.83 -6.31 15.85
N ARG A 30 -6.03 -6.80 14.62
CA ARG A 30 -6.90 -7.95 14.34
C ARG A 30 -6.41 -9.20 15.08
N ARG A 31 -5.16 -9.60 14.88
CA ARG A 31 -4.58 -10.79 15.52
C ARG A 31 -4.60 -10.68 17.04
N PHE A 32 -4.33 -9.49 17.57
CA PHE A 32 -4.42 -9.22 19.01
C PHE A 32 -5.84 -9.47 19.55
N LEU A 33 -6.86 -8.93 18.88
CA LEU A 33 -8.26 -9.12 19.27
C LEU A 33 -8.73 -10.57 19.07
N GLU A 34 -8.31 -11.24 18.00
CA GLU A 34 -8.63 -12.65 17.75
C GLU A 34 -8.12 -13.52 18.90
N VAL A 35 -6.90 -13.29 19.39
CA VAL A 35 -6.35 -14.01 20.54
C VAL A 35 -7.15 -13.73 21.80
N LEU A 36 -7.48 -12.48 22.09
CA LEU A 36 -8.28 -12.16 23.28
C LEU A 36 -9.68 -12.80 23.23
N LEU A 37 -10.33 -12.81 22.07
CA LEU A 37 -11.70 -13.29 21.93
C LEU A 37 -11.80 -14.82 21.84
N SER A 38 -10.77 -15.49 21.28
CA SER A 38 -10.69 -16.96 21.17
C SER A 38 -10.17 -17.61 22.45
N SER A 39 -9.19 -17.01 23.15
CA SER A 39 -8.54 -17.60 24.33
C SER A 39 -9.38 -17.55 25.61
N ARG A 40 -10.68 -17.26 25.49
CA ARG A 40 -11.58 -16.93 26.61
C ARG A 40 -11.61 -17.99 27.72
N ASN A 41 -11.30 -19.25 27.41
CA ASN A 41 -11.34 -20.36 28.38
C ASN A 41 -10.15 -21.34 28.32
N ASP A 42 -9.24 -21.20 27.35
CA ASP A 42 -8.28 -22.26 27.06
C ASP A 42 -6.98 -22.18 27.87
N SER A 43 -6.70 -21.04 28.53
CA SER A 43 -5.45 -20.82 29.26
C SER A 43 -5.58 -19.81 30.42
N PRO A 44 -6.36 -20.13 31.48
CA PRO A 44 -6.62 -19.23 32.61
C PRO A 44 -5.35 -18.86 33.42
N GLU A 45 -4.29 -19.65 33.28
CA GLU A 45 -2.96 -19.43 33.87
C GLU A 45 -2.19 -18.27 33.18
N ILE A 46 -2.53 -17.97 31.92
CA ILE A 46 -1.76 -17.07 31.04
C ILE A 46 -2.56 -15.80 30.69
N LEU A 47 -3.87 -15.93 30.59
CA LEU A 47 -4.79 -14.88 30.19
C LEU A 47 -6.15 -15.09 30.86
N GLN A 48 -6.57 -14.13 31.69
CA GLN A 48 -7.87 -14.14 32.34
C GLN A 48 -8.73 -13.05 31.75
N ILE A 49 -9.90 -13.43 31.24
CA ILE A 49 -10.82 -12.53 30.56
C ILE A 49 -12.21 -12.68 31.14
N GLU A 50 -12.83 -11.56 31.52
CA GLU A 50 -14.17 -11.54 32.10
C GLU A 50 -15.03 -10.45 31.46
N TRP A 51 -16.24 -10.81 31.03
CA TRP A 51 -17.22 -9.82 30.60
C TRP A 51 -17.88 -9.20 31.83
N GLN A 52 -17.80 -7.88 31.93
CA GLN A 52 -18.53 -7.13 32.95
C GLN A 52 -19.87 -6.65 32.40
N LYS A 53 -20.90 -6.64 33.26
CA LYS A 53 -22.16 -5.98 32.96
C LYS A 53 -21.90 -4.48 32.85
N SER A 54 -22.08 -3.92 31.66
CA SER A 54 -22.04 -2.47 31.40
C SER A 54 -23.46 -1.97 31.10
N GLN A 55 -23.64 -0.66 31.10
CA GLN A 55 -24.96 -0.02 30.91
C GLN A 55 -25.51 -0.28 29.50
N ALA A 56 -26.84 -0.32 29.40
CA ALA A 56 -27.65 -0.79 28.26
C ALA A 56 -27.03 -0.47 26.88
N ASP A 57 -26.48 -1.52 26.23
CA ASP A 57 -25.90 -1.56 24.87
C ASP A 57 -24.37 -1.44 24.77
N ARG A 58 -23.65 -1.39 25.89
CA ARG A 58 -22.18 -1.56 25.88
C ARG A 58 -21.78 -2.82 26.62
N HIS A 59 -20.75 -3.49 26.11
CA HIS A 59 -20.14 -4.65 26.74
C HIS A 59 -18.70 -4.31 27.09
N ARG A 60 -18.31 -4.59 28.33
CA ARG A 60 -16.95 -4.33 28.81
C ARG A 60 -16.21 -5.64 28.97
N LEU A 61 -15.13 -5.82 28.21
CA LEU A 61 -14.25 -6.97 28.35
C LEU A 61 -13.08 -6.60 29.25
N TRP A 62 -12.98 -7.24 30.41
CA TRP A 62 -11.86 -7.04 31.32
C TRP A 62 -10.78 -8.08 31.07
N VAL A 63 -9.58 -7.63 30.70
CA VAL A 63 -8.39 -8.48 30.57
C VAL A 63 -7.53 -8.29 31.83
N LYS A 64 -7.31 -9.35 32.60
CA LYS A 64 -6.59 -9.30 33.88
C LYS A 64 -5.20 -9.92 33.80
N TYR A 65 -4.24 -9.23 34.41
CA TYR A 65 -2.93 -9.76 34.83
C TYR A 65 -2.22 -10.65 33.79
N THR A 66 -2.14 -10.20 32.55
CA THR A 66 -1.36 -10.89 31.50
C THR A 66 -0.05 -10.15 31.23
N THR A 67 0.91 -10.74 30.54
CA THR A 67 2.13 -10.04 30.11
C THR A 67 2.14 -9.91 28.59
N LYS A 68 2.91 -8.97 28.04
CA LYS A 68 3.17 -8.92 26.58
C LYS A 68 3.71 -10.26 26.08
N ALA A 69 4.57 -10.91 26.88
CA ALA A 69 5.12 -12.21 26.52
C ALA A 69 4.05 -13.31 26.46
N ASN A 70 3.11 -13.31 27.39
CA ASN A 70 1.97 -14.23 27.41
C ASN A 70 1.07 -14.03 26.18
N LEU A 71 0.78 -12.78 25.83
CA LEU A 71 -0.02 -12.46 24.64
C LEU A 71 0.68 -12.90 23.35
N VAL A 72 2.00 -12.68 23.22
CA VAL A 72 2.74 -13.21 22.07
C VAL A 72 2.77 -14.73 22.06
N LYS A 73 2.91 -15.38 23.22
CA LYS A 73 2.89 -16.84 23.33
C LYS A 73 1.56 -17.41 22.85
N LEU A 74 0.44 -16.77 23.18
CA LEU A 74 -0.88 -17.16 22.68
C LEU A 74 -1.03 -16.89 21.16
N MET A 75 -0.44 -15.80 20.65
CA MET A 75 -0.48 -15.47 19.22
C MET A 75 0.38 -16.38 18.34
N THR A 76 1.52 -16.85 18.84
CA THR A 76 2.53 -17.52 18.01
C THR A 76 2.82 -18.96 18.43
N GLY A 77 2.32 -19.40 19.57
CA GLY A 77 2.68 -20.69 20.19
C GLY A 77 4.12 -20.74 20.74
N MET A 78 4.90 -19.67 20.61
CA MET A 78 6.32 -19.66 21.00
C MET A 78 6.50 -19.39 22.51
N PRO A 79 7.34 -20.18 23.21
CA PRO A 79 7.58 -20.01 24.65
C PRO A 79 8.41 -18.78 24.99
N TYR A 80 9.26 -18.31 24.08
CA TYR A 80 10.16 -17.17 24.28
C TYR A 80 10.00 -16.13 23.16
N PRO A 81 9.12 -15.14 23.35
CA PRO A 81 8.80 -14.18 22.31
C PRO A 81 9.93 -13.14 22.14
N SER A 82 10.29 -12.86 20.88
CA SER A 82 11.26 -11.82 20.54
C SER A 82 10.76 -10.42 20.92
N GLU A 83 11.67 -9.48 21.12
CA GLU A 83 11.32 -8.08 21.39
C GLU A 83 10.50 -7.46 20.25
N LYS A 84 10.76 -7.87 19.00
CA LYS A 84 9.96 -7.51 17.81
C LYS A 84 8.48 -7.87 18.00
N LYS A 85 8.19 -9.09 18.45
CA LYS A 85 6.81 -9.54 18.69
C LYS A 85 6.16 -8.84 19.88
N LYS A 86 6.92 -8.53 20.93
CA LYS A 86 6.40 -7.70 22.03
C LYS A 86 6.09 -6.28 21.58
N ALA A 87 6.86 -5.73 20.64
CA ALA A 87 6.59 -4.43 20.02
C ALA A 87 5.32 -4.45 19.16
N GLU A 88 5.02 -5.54 18.45
CA GLU A 88 3.74 -5.70 17.73
C GLU A 88 2.52 -5.64 18.68
N ILE A 89 2.62 -6.26 19.87
CA ILE A 89 1.57 -6.15 20.90
C ILE A 89 1.42 -4.70 21.37
N GLN A 90 2.54 -4.02 21.64
CA GLN A 90 2.51 -2.63 22.08
C GLN A 90 1.90 -1.70 21.02
N ASP A 91 2.20 -1.95 19.76
CA ASP A 91 1.63 -1.22 18.62
C ASP A 91 0.12 -1.43 18.51
N ALA A 92 -0.35 -2.68 18.66
CA ALA A 92 -1.79 -2.98 18.67
C ALA A 92 -2.52 -2.28 19.84
N ILE A 93 -1.92 -2.29 21.03
CA ILE A 93 -2.44 -1.58 22.22
C ILE A 93 -2.59 -0.09 21.93
N ALA A 94 -1.55 0.55 21.39
CA ALA A 94 -1.56 1.99 21.10
C ALA A 94 -2.67 2.39 20.09
N HIS A 95 -2.90 1.56 19.07
CA HIS A 95 -3.99 1.80 18.12
C HIS A 95 -5.37 1.64 18.77
N LEU A 96 -5.57 0.64 19.63
CA LEU A 96 -6.83 0.44 20.34
C LEU A 96 -7.12 1.56 21.35
N GLU A 97 -6.09 2.13 21.98
CA GLU A 97 -6.21 3.33 22.81
C GLU A 97 -6.63 4.55 21.97
N GLU A 98 -6.00 4.75 20.81
CA GLU A 98 -6.29 5.89 19.93
C GLU A 98 -7.68 5.79 19.27
N LEU A 99 -8.21 4.58 19.09
CA LEU A 99 -9.59 4.32 18.71
C LEU A 99 -10.60 4.45 19.86
N GLN A 100 -10.13 4.71 21.08
CA GLN A 100 -10.92 4.77 22.31
C GLN A 100 -11.68 3.47 22.58
N ILE A 101 -11.09 2.33 22.18
CA ILE A 101 -11.62 0.98 22.46
C ILE A 101 -10.99 0.47 23.75
N LEU A 102 -9.67 0.65 23.90
CA LEU A 102 -8.94 0.29 25.10
C LEU A 102 -9.02 1.42 26.12
N THR A 103 -9.42 1.07 27.33
CA THR A 103 -9.57 2.00 28.46
C THR A 103 -8.87 1.44 29.70
N ASP A 104 -8.42 2.34 30.58
CA ASP A 104 -7.77 2.04 31.85
C ASP A 104 -6.60 1.03 31.74
N LEU A 105 -5.69 1.23 30.80
CA LEU A 105 -4.43 0.46 30.75
C LEU A 105 -3.61 0.74 32.00
N ARG A 106 -3.48 -0.25 32.87
CA ARG A 106 -2.65 -0.17 34.07
C ARG A 106 -1.46 -1.13 33.95
N PRO A 107 -0.23 -0.61 33.77
CA PRO A 107 0.95 -1.42 33.97
C PRO A 107 1.10 -1.69 35.48
N VAL A 108 0.97 -2.95 35.88
CA VAL A 108 1.22 -3.40 37.25
C VAL A 108 2.60 -4.02 37.28
N LYS A 109 3.58 -3.33 37.88
CA LYS A 109 4.91 -3.90 38.11
C LYS A 109 4.78 -4.99 39.18
N THR A 110 4.88 -6.26 38.78
CA THR A 110 4.92 -7.40 39.70
C THR A 110 6.35 -7.94 39.76
N GLY A 111 7.21 -7.28 40.52
CA GLY A 111 8.61 -7.65 40.68
C GLY A 111 9.58 -6.95 39.70
N PRO A 112 10.88 -7.30 39.74
CA PRO A 112 11.95 -6.50 39.13
C PRO A 112 11.98 -6.50 37.60
N LYS A 113 11.19 -7.34 36.90
CA LYS A 113 11.24 -7.48 35.43
C LYS A 113 9.90 -7.77 34.73
N ALA A 114 8.78 -7.89 35.45
CA ALA A 114 7.50 -8.27 34.85
C ALA A 114 6.49 -7.12 34.93
N GLU A 115 6.06 -6.65 33.75
CA GLU A 115 4.92 -5.76 33.60
C GLU A 115 3.67 -6.59 33.30
N ASN A 116 2.80 -6.72 34.30
CA ASN A 116 1.47 -7.24 34.08
C ASN A 116 0.60 -6.13 33.49
N LEU A 117 -0.10 -6.44 32.42
CA LEU A 117 -1.10 -5.61 31.77
C LEU A 117 -2.48 -5.98 32.32
N SER A 118 -3.22 -4.96 32.72
CA SER A 118 -4.66 -5.05 32.96
C SER A 118 -5.34 -3.87 32.26
N PHE A 119 -6.39 -4.16 31.50
CA PHE A 119 -7.11 -3.15 30.72
C PHE A 119 -8.54 -3.59 30.45
N TYR A 120 -9.37 -2.63 30.04
CA TYR A 120 -10.73 -2.88 29.59
C TYR A 120 -10.87 -2.58 28.10
N LEU A 121 -11.66 -3.38 27.40
CA LEU A 121 -12.14 -3.06 26.06
C LEU A 121 -13.62 -2.71 26.12
N GLU A 122 -13.98 -1.53 25.63
CA GLU A 122 -15.37 -1.11 25.44
C GLU A 122 -15.84 -1.57 24.05
N LEU A 123 -16.75 -2.55 24.03
CA LEU A 123 -17.16 -3.27 22.83
C LEU A 123 -18.68 -3.21 22.63
N PRO A 124 -19.15 -3.19 21.36
CA PRO A 124 -20.58 -3.06 21.04
C PRO A 124 -21.34 -4.39 21.17
N SER A 125 -20.64 -5.52 21.32
CA SER A 125 -21.23 -6.86 21.38
C SER A 125 -20.28 -7.82 22.11
N GLN A 126 -20.79 -8.98 22.51
CA GLN A 126 -19.97 -10.13 22.90
C GLN A 126 -19.64 -11.05 21.70
N ASP A 127 -20.28 -10.83 20.55
CA ASP A 127 -20.04 -11.59 19.33
C ASP A 127 -18.73 -11.15 18.64
N PRO A 128 -17.74 -12.04 18.44
CA PRO A 128 -16.46 -11.68 17.84
C PRO A 128 -16.58 -11.07 16.45
N THR A 129 -17.49 -11.56 15.60
CA THR A 129 -17.68 -11.05 14.25
C THR A 129 -18.17 -9.61 14.28
N ARG A 130 -19.17 -9.31 15.11
CA ARG A 130 -19.68 -7.94 15.31
C ARG A 130 -18.63 -7.01 15.89
N ILE A 131 -17.79 -7.50 16.81
CA ILE A 131 -16.67 -6.72 17.36
C ILE A 131 -15.69 -6.33 16.25
N MET A 132 -15.24 -7.31 15.45
CA MET A 132 -14.30 -7.05 14.36
C MET A 132 -14.89 -6.09 13.32
N GLN A 133 -16.16 -6.26 12.99
CA GLN A 133 -16.86 -5.38 12.06
C GLN A 133 -16.88 -3.92 12.56
N PHE A 134 -17.31 -3.70 13.80
CA PHE A 134 -17.33 -2.37 14.41
C PHE A 134 -15.94 -1.71 14.43
N ILE A 135 -14.92 -2.45 14.83
CA ILE A 135 -13.57 -1.92 14.96
C ILE A 135 -13.01 -1.55 13.58
N PHE A 136 -13.09 -2.44 12.59
CA PHE A 136 -12.41 -2.23 11.31
C PHE A 136 -13.22 -1.49 10.26
N GLN A 137 -14.55 -1.60 10.27
CA GLN A 137 -15.40 -0.91 9.30
C GLN A 137 -15.86 0.46 9.80
N GLU A 138 -16.06 0.64 11.11
CA GLU A 138 -16.55 1.91 11.63
C GLU A 138 -15.45 2.76 12.27
N LYS A 139 -14.73 2.22 13.26
CA LYS A 139 -13.77 2.99 14.06
C LYS A 139 -12.48 3.28 13.29
N TRP A 140 -11.88 2.23 12.73
CA TRP A 140 -10.63 2.33 11.96
C TRP A 140 -10.78 3.24 10.75
N PHE A 141 -11.86 3.06 9.98
CA PHE A 141 -12.15 3.84 8.78
C PHE A 141 -12.42 5.33 9.09
N LYS A 142 -13.15 5.62 10.18
CA LYS A 142 -13.38 7.02 10.61
C LYS A 142 -12.08 7.68 11.05
N LYS A 143 -11.19 6.99 11.75
CA LYS A 143 -9.93 7.58 12.20
C LYS A 143 -8.93 7.79 11.05
N SER A 144 -8.83 6.84 10.13
CA SER A 144 -8.01 6.97 8.91
C SER A 144 -8.53 8.03 7.94
N SER A 145 -9.82 8.37 7.99
CA SER A 145 -10.42 9.46 7.21
C SER A 145 -10.31 10.84 7.88
N HIS A 146 -10.33 10.93 9.22
CA HIS A 146 -10.16 12.22 9.91
C HIS A 146 -8.72 12.74 9.92
N SER A 147 -7.71 11.86 9.83
CA SER A 147 -6.33 12.33 9.60
C SER A 147 -6.19 13.03 8.24
N ARG A 148 -7.14 12.85 7.31
CA ARG A 148 -7.17 13.50 5.98
C ARG A 148 -7.80 14.90 5.98
N THR A 149 -8.58 15.30 7.00
CA THR A 149 -9.45 16.50 6.93
C THR A 149 -8.98 17.72 7.74
N ASN A 150 -7.92 17.61 8.56
CA ASN A 150 -7.39 18.78 9.29
C ASN A 150 -6.35 19.58 8.49
N LEU A 151 -6.76 20.18 7.37
CA LEU A 151 -6.04 21.29 6.71
C LEU A 151 -7.02 22.15 5.89
N ASN A 152 -7.77 23.04 6.55
CA ASN A 152 -8.45 24.16 5.87
C ASN A 152 -8.03 25.51 6.47
N GLY A 153 -7.52 26.37 5.60
CA GLY A 153 -7.49 27.84 5.74
C GLY A 153 -8.44 28.46 4.69
N PRO A 154 -8.66 29.79 4.74
CA PRO A 154 -9.99 30.39 4.59
C PRO A 154 -10.42 30.70 3.15
N GLU A 155 -11.75 30.87 3.02
CA GLU A 155 -12.50 31.36 1.87
C GLU A 155 -11.98 32.71 1.37
N ASP A 156 -11.83 32.85 0.05
CA ASP A 156 -11.88 34.16 -0.63
C ASP A 156 -12.55 34.02 -2.00
N ASP A 157 -13.17 35.14 -2.38
CA ASP A 157 -14.30 35.34 -3.27
C ASP A 157 -13.86 35.71 -4.72
N GLY A 158 -14.74 35.47 -5.69
CA GLY A 158 -14.84 36.32 -6.90
C GLY A 158 -14.24 35.87 -8.25
N THR A 159 -15.17 35.63 -9.21
CA THR A 159 -15.14 35.92 -10.67
C THR A 159 -14.26 35.09 -11.62
N SER A 160 -14.55 34.85 -12.90
CA SER A 160 -15.72 34.85 -13.79
C SER A 160 -15.21 34.47 -15.21
N PHE A 161 -15.86 33.48 -15.86
CA PHE A 161 -15.99 33.14 -17.29
C PHE A 161 -15.01 33.65 -18.38
N ALA A 162 -14.51 32.70 -19.21
CA ALA A 162 -14.76 32.66 -20.67
C ALA A 162 -14.44 31.29 -21.28
N ASN A 163 -15.18 30.94 -22.33
CA ASN A 163 -15.43 29.62 -22.92
C ASN A 163 -14.54 29.37 -24.18
N PRO A 164 -14.74 28.30 -24.98
CA PRO A 164 -13.69 27.40 -25.45
C PRO A 164 -13.38 27.62 -26.94
N ASP A 165 -12.39 26.88 -27.41
CA ASP A 165 -12.18 26.42 -28.80
C ASP A 165 -10.71 26.58 -29.15
N GLU A 166 -9.97 25.48 -29.04
CA GLU A 166 -8.87 25.22 -29.96
C GLU A 166 -8.70 23.71 -30.13
N VAL A 167 -9.24 23.23 -31.25
CA VAL A 167 -8.79 22.04 -31.96
C VAL A 167 -7.31 22.24 -32.28
N ILE A 168 -6.44 21.26 -32.00
CA ILE A 168 -5.30 20.89 -32.87
C ILE A 168 -4.61 19.58 -32.42
N SER A 169 -4.45 18.73 -33.44
CA SER A 169 -3.47 17.68 -33.70
C SER A 169 -3.22 16.58 -32.67
N ALA A 170 -3.58 15.36 -33.09
CA ALA A 170 -2.95 14.12 -32.68
C ALA A 170 -1.44 14.17 -32.95
N SER A 171 -0.65 14.48 -31.92
CA SER A 171 0.76 14.15 -31.87
C SER A 171 0.87 12.66 -31.57
N ARG A 172 1.40 11.90 -32.54
CA ARG A 172 1.91 10.54 -32.33
C ARG A 172 2.95 10.58 -31.21
N SER A 173 2.57 10.14 -30.02
CA SER A 173 3.51 9.79 -28.97
C SER A 173 4.22 8.50 -29.40
N GLU A 174 5.50 8.58 -29.75
CA GLU A 174 6.40 7.44 -29.82
C GLU A 174 6.57 6.91 -28.40
N TYR A 175 5.74 5.94 -28.02
CA TYR A 175 5.95 5.16 -26.80
C TYR A 175 7.05 4.15 -27.09
N GLU A 176 8.24 4.36 -26.53
CA GLU A 176 9.28 3.33 -26.48
C GLU A 176 8.79 2.25 -25.48
N LEU A 177 8.23 1.17 -26.04
CA LEU A 177 7.49 0.16 -25.32
C LEU A 177 8.48 -0.78 -24.61
N ILE A 178 8.83 -0.48 -23.35
CA ILE A 178 9.69 -1.33 -22.51
C ILE A 178 8.84 -2.50 -21.98
N ALA A 179 8.46 -3.43 -22.87
CA ALA A 179 8.14 -4.78 -22.44
C ALA A 179 9.45 -5.57 -22.49
N GLU A 180 10.01 -5.93 -21.34
CA GLU A 180 11.16 -6.84 -21.33
C GLU A 180 10.72 -8.21 -21.84
N VAL A 181 11.56 -8.74 -22.72
CA VAL A 181 11.24 -9.84 -23.60
C VAL A 181 11.88 -11.09 -23.05
N GLU A 182 11.04 -12.06 -22.71
CA GLU A 182 11.51 -13.36 -22.29
C GLU A 182 11.85 -14.15 -23.57
N GLN A 183 13.14 -14.45 -23.79
CA GLN A 183 13.54 -15.34 -24.88
C GLN A 183 13.27 -16.78 -24.46
N GLN A 184 12.22 -17.38 -25.03
CA GLN A 184 11.97 -18.81 -24.90
C GLN A 184 12.50 -19.50 -26.16
N GLY A 185 13.77 -19.90 -26.12
CA GLY A 185 14.49 -20.39 -27.30
C GLY A 185 14.80 -19.25 -28.27
N ASN A 186 14.39 -19.37 -29.54
CA ASN A 186 14.62 -18.34 -30.58
C ASN A 186 13.45 -17.34 -30.71
N GLN A 187 12.44 -17.43 -29.84
CA GLN A 187 11.20 -16.68 -29.98
C GLN A 187 11.04 -15.70 -28.80
N LYS A 188 10.73 -14.45 -29.17
CA LYS A 188 10.51 -13.31 -28.28
C LYS A 188 9.08 -13.37 -27.73
N VAL A 189 8.95 -13.74 -26.45
CA VAL A 189 7.67 -13.80 -25.76
C VAL A 189 7.49 -12.50 -24.96
N VAL A 190 6.35 -11.85 -25.18
CA VAL A 190 5.91 -10.62 -24.52
C VAL A 190 4.73 -10.97 -23.63
N ARG A 191 4.74 -10.48 -22.40
CA ARG A 191 3.57 -10.52 -21.53
C ARG A 191 2.80 -9.21 -21.63
N TRP A 192 1.49 -9.30 -21.61
CA TRP A 192 0.59 -8.16 -21.75
C TRP A 192 -0.75 -8.46 -21.11
N LYS A 193 -1.49 -7.43 -20.71
CA LYS A 193 -2.75 -7.55 -19.98
C LYS A 193 -3.87 -6.80 -20.70
N ILE A 194 -5.07 -7.37 -20.65
CA ILE A 194 -6.31 -6.72 -21.06
C ILE A 194 -7.15 -6.48 -19.82
N LYS A 195 -7.58 -5.24 -19.64
CA LYS A 195 -8.56 -4.87 -18.63
C LYS A 195 -9.95 -4.86 -19.26
N PHE A 196 -10.91 -5.52 -18.63
CA PHE A 196 -12.30 -5.54 -19.06
C PHE A 196 -13.22 -4.89 -18.03
N THR A 197 -14.34 -4.33 -18.49
CA THR A 197 -15.44 -3.92 -17.62
C THR A 197 -16.36 -5.12 -17.34
N GLY A 198 -16.66 -5.39 -16.07
CA GLY A 198 -17.58 -6.46 -15.69
C GLY A 198 -17.36 -6.96 -14.27
N ASP A 199 -18.22 -7.87 -13.83
CA ASP A 199 -18.09 -8.58 -12.54
C ASP A 199 -17.33 -9.89 -12.75
N LEU A 200 -16.37 -10.20 -11.87
CA LEU A 200 -15.66 -11.47 -11.86
C LEU A 200 -16.62 -12.67 -11.76
N ALA A 201 -17.77 -12.51 -11.10
CA ALA A 201 -18.80 -13.55 -11.04
C ALA A 201 -19.35 -13.94 -12.43
N SER A 202 -19.17 -13.09 -13.44
CA SER A 202 -19.60 -13.33 -14.82
C SER A 202 -18.58 -14.11 -15.67
N LEU A 203 -17.38 -14.38 -15.15
CA LEU A 203 -16.33 -15.18 -15.80
C LEU A 203 -16.51 -16.68 -15.48
N THR A 204 -17.37 -17.36 -16.25
CA THR A 204 -17.43 -18.82 -16.21
C THR A 204 -16.24 -19.45 -16.93
N PRO A 205 -15.88 -20.72 -16.66
CA PRO A 205 -14.81 -21.42 -17.39
C PRO A 205 -15.00 -21.42 -18.91
N GLU A 206 -16.25 -21.51 -19.40
CA GLU A 206 -16.57 -21.43 -20.83
C GLU A 206 -16.26 -20.05 -21.40
N LYS A 207 -16.54 -18.99 -20.63
CA LYS A 207 -16.24 -17.61 -21.02
C LYS A 207 -14.74 -17.34 -21.05
N ILE A 208 -13.99 -17.89 -20.09
CA ILE A 208 -12.53 -17.82 -20.06
C ILE A 208 -11.93 -18.49 -21.32
N GLN A 209 -12.45 -19.67 -21.69
CA GLN A 209 -12.06 -20.35 -22.93
C GLN A 209 -12.40 -19.51 -24.18
N GLN A 210 -13.60 -18.92 -24.23
CA GLN A 210 -13.99 -18.03 -25.33
C GLN A 210 -13.08 -16.80 -25.45
N ILE A 211 -12.72 -16.17 -24.34
CA ILE A 211 -11.77 -15.04 -24.33
C ILE A 211 -10.45 -15.50 -24.93
N GLN A 212 -9.91 -16.64 -24.50
CA GLN A 212 -8.66 -17.15 -25.03
C GLN A 212 -8.74 -17.46 -26.53
N THR A 213 -9.85 -18.05 -27.00
CA THR A 213 -10.07 -18.33 -28.42
C THR A 213 -10.11 -17.04 -29.25
N VAL A 214 -10.96 -16.08 -28.86
CA VAL A 214 -11.10 -14.80 -29.59
C VAL A 214 -9.78 -14.06 -29.62
N VAL A 215 -9.08 -14.02 -28.49
CA VAL A 215 -7.79 -13.35 -28.40
C VAL A 215 -6.75 -14.00 -29.34
N ARG A 216 -6.68 -15.33 -29.41
CA ARG A 216 -5.80 -16.04 -30.38
C ARG A 216 -6.16 -15.77 -31.83
N GLU A 217 -7.46 -15.72 -32.14
CA GLU A 217 -7.94 -15.41 -33.49
C GLU A 217 -7.57 -13.98 -33.91
N ILE A 218 -7.68 -13.03 -32.98
CA ILE A 218 -7.33 -11.63 -33.22
C ILE A 218 -5.83 -11.47 -33.41
N THR A 219 -5.00 -12.10 -32.57
CA THR A 219 -3.54 -11.96 -32.61
C THR A 219 -2.88 -12.81 -33.70
N GLY A 220 -3.59 -13.81 -34.22
CA GLY A 220 -2.99 -14.85 -35.07
C GLY A 220 -1.93 -15.68 -34.33
N ASP A 221 -1.96 -15.71 -33.00
CA ASP A 221 -0.92 -16.31 -32.16
C ASP A 221 -1.43 -17.52 -31.37
N ASP A 222 -1.21 -18.71 -31.93
CA ASP A 222 -1.60 -19.98 -31.32
C ASP A 222 -0.82 -20.30 -30.03
N GLN A 223 0.35 -19.70 -29.84
CA GLN A 223 1.20 -19.93 -28.66
C GLN A 223 0.76 -19.11 -27.45
N GLN A 224 -0.23 -18.25 -27.63
CA GLN A 224 -0.69 -17.39 -26.56
C GLN A 224 -1.32 -18.18 -25.40
N THR A 225 -0.90 -17.86 -24.18
CA THR A 225 -1.37 -18.49 -22.94
C THR A 225 -1.88 -17.44 -21.97
N MET A 226 -2.95 -17.77 -21.24
CA MET A 226 -3.48 -16.94 -20.17
C MET A 226 -2.70 -17.23 -18.89
N MET A 227 -2.17 -16.19 -18.25
CA MET A 227 -1.25 -16.29 -17.11
C MET A 227 -1.95 -16.04 -15.78
N LYS A 228 -2.76 -14.98 -15.70
CA LYS A 228 -3.36 -14.53 -14.44
C LYS A 228 -4.71 -13.85 -14.69
N ILE A 229 -5.66 -14.06 -13.78
CA ILE A 229 -6.90 -13.28 -13.66
C ILE A 229 -6.88 -12.63 -12.28
N THR A 230 -7.11 -11.31 -12.19
CA THR A 230 -7.07 -10.58 -10.90
C THR A 230 -8.47 -10.12 -10.47
N GLU A 231 -8.75 -10.15 -9.15
CA GLU A 231 -10.02 -9.71 -8.55
C GLU A 231 -10.20 -8.19 -8.64
N GLY A 232 -11.40 -7.72 -9.01
CA GLY A 232 -11.73 -6.31 -9.23
C GLY A 232 -12.25 -6.04 -10.65
N SER A 233 -11.69 -5.05 -11.35
CA SER A 233 -11.80 -4.96 -12.82
C SER A 233 -11.18 -6.23 -13.39
N ILE A 234 -11.89 -6.94 -14.27
CA ILE A 234 -11.41 -8.20 -14.83
C ILE A 234 -10.13 -7.92 -15.61
N ILE A 235 -8.96 -8.19 -15.02
CA ILE A 235 -7.66 -8.04 -15.68
C ILE A 235 -7.16 -9.42 -15.99
N ILE A 236 -6.94 -9.67 -17.28
CA ILE A 236 -6.42 -10.93 -17.78
C ILE A 236 -5.03 -10.68 -18.37
N GLU A 237 -4.03 -11.35 -17.81
CA GLU A 237 -2.66 -11.33 -18.33
C GLU A 237 -2.46 -12.49 -19.30
N PHE A 238 -1.81 -12.21 -20.42
CA PHE A 238 -1.46 -13.13 -21.48
C PHE A 238 0.05 -13.11 -21.72
N ALA A 239 0.60 -14.26 -22.09
CA ALA A 239 1.94 -14.38 -22.65
C ALA A 239 1.81 -14.85 -24.11
N GLY A 240 2.44 -14.13 -25.04
CA GLY A 240 2.41 -14.42 -26.47
C GLY A 240 3.54 -13.73 -27.23
N SER A 241 3.49 -13.73 -28.55
CA SER A 241 4.40 -13.04 -29.45
C SER A 241 4.25 -11.52 -29.39
N GLU A 242 5.33 -10.81 -29.68
CA GLU A 242 5.33 -9.35 -29.82
C GLU A 242 4.36 -8.88 -30.90
N ALA A 243 4.35 -9.54 -32.06
CA ALA A 243 3.44 -9.22 -33.17
C ALA A 243 1.97 -9.34 -32.76
N GLY A 244 1.61 -10.36 -31.98
CA GLY A 244 0.26 -10.53 -31.45
C GLY A 244 -0.14 -9.39 -30.51
N PHE A 245 0.78 -8.97 -29.62
CA PHE A 245 0.55 -7.81 -28.76
C PHE A 245 0.37 -6.52 -29.57
N GLU A 246 1.25 -6.24 -30.53
CA GLU A 246 1.16 -5.05 -31.39
C GLU A 246 -0.16 -5.00 -32.14
N GLN A 247 -0.62 -6.14 -32.68
CA GLN A 247 -1.88 -6.23 -33.39
C GLN A 247 -3.10 -5.93 -32.51
N ILE A 248 -3.15 -6.49 -31.29
CA ILE A 248 -4.25 -6.22 -30.37
C ILE A 248 -4.25 -4.76 -29.88
N LEU A 249 -3.07 -4.22 -29.59
CA LEU A 249 -2.92 -2.83 -29.16
C LEU A 249 -3.35 -1.86 -30.26
N ASP A 250 -2.99 -2.14 -31.51
CA ASP A 250 -3.35 -1.37 -32.69
C ASP A 250 -4.87 -1.39 -32.94
N LEU A 251 -5.53 -2.55 -32.82
CA LEU A 251 -7.00 -2.65 -32.90
C LEU A 251 -7.71 -1.88 -31.78
N PHE A 252 -7.18 -1.92 -30.55
CA PHE A 252 -7.71 -1.15 -29.44
C PHE A 252 -7.56 0.36 -29.67
N ASN A 253 -6.39 0.81 -30.10
CA ASN A 253 -6.10 2.23 -30.37
C ASN A 253 -6.92 2.80 -31.53
N ARG A 254 -7.31 1.97 -32.51
CA ARG A 254 -8.25 2.33 -33.57
C ARG A 254 -9.72 2.39 -33.11
N GLY A 255 -10.03 1.91 -31.90
CA GLY A 255 -11.40 1.75 -31.42
C GLY A 255 -12.15 0.59 -32.10
N GLU A 256 -11.43 -0.33 -32.75
CA GLU A 256 -12.00 -1.52 -33.40
C GLU A 256 -12.18 -2.67 -32.41
N LEU A 257 -11.34 -2.72 -31.36
CA LEU A 257 -11.45 -3.69 -30.27
C LEU A 257 -12.21 -3.08 -29.08
N THR A 258 -13.53 -3.10 -29.16
CA THR A 258 -14.41 -2.59 -28.08
C THR A 258 -14.87 -3.67 -27.10
N GLU A 259 -14.90 -4.93 -27.54
CA GLU A 259 -15.34 -6.07 -26.73
C GLU A 259 -14.62 -7.37 -27.09
N ILE A 260 -14.50 -8.29 -26.13
CA ILE A 260 -14.03 -9.66 -26.32
C ILE A 260 -14.93 -10.59 -25.50
N ALA A 261 -15.52 -11.60 -26.14
CA ALA A 261 -16.45 -12.54 -25.50
C ALA A 261 -17.58 -11.85 -24.70
N GLY A 262 -18.07 -10.72 -25.20
CA GLY A 262 -19.12 -9.91 -24.57
C GLY A 262 -18.69 -9.13 -23.32
N LEU A 263 -17.38 -9.01 -23.08
CA LEU A 263 -16.81 -8.11 -22.07
C LEU A 263 -16.19 -6.92 -22.78
N ALA A 264 -16.59 -5.70 -22.40
CA ALA A 264 -16.01 -4.50 -23.02
C ALA A 264 -14.55 -4.32 -22.58
N VAL A 265 -13.68 -4.00 -23.54
CA VAL A 265 -12.25 -3.78 -23.31
C VAL A 265 -12.04 -2.36 -22.83
N GLU A 266 -11.45 -2.21 -21.66
CA GLU A 266 -11.13 -0.92 -21.04
C GLU A 266 -9.70 -0.47 -21.37
N SER A 267 -8.72 -1.38 -21.32
CA SER A 267 -7.33 -1.08 -21.70
C SER A 267 -6.57 -2.32 -22.15
N VAL A 268 -5.54 -2.10 -22.96
CA VAL A 268 -4.52 -3.09 -23.36
C VAL A 268 -3.16 -2.51 -23.00
N GLU A 269 -2.38 -3.21 -22.18
CA GLU A 269 -1.11 -2.72 -21.66
C GLU A 269 -0.05 -3.84 -21.66
N PRO A 270 1.24 -3.54 -21.88
CA PRO A 270 2.29 -4.52 -21.66
C PRO A 270 2.36 -4.90 -20.17
N ALA A 271 2.68 -6.16 -19.90
CA ALA A 271 2.98 -6.68 -18.58
C ALA A 271 4.49 -6.89 -18.53
N GLY A 272 5.23 -5.85 -18.11
CA GLY A 272 6.67 -5.99 -17.91
C GLY A 272 7.01 -7.01 -16.83
N GLU A 273 8.17 -7.66 -16.92
CA GLU A 273 8.73 -8.36 -15.77
C GLU A 273 8.87 -7.38 -14.59
N PRO A 274 8.60 -7.83 -13.35
CA PRO A 274 8.83 -6.99 -12.19
C PRO A 274 10.31 -6.62 -12.11
N VAL A 275 10.60 -5.34 -11.92
CA VAL A 275 11.97 -4.86 -11.72
C VAL A 275 12.51 -5.49 -10.44
N LYS A 276 13.56 -6.31 -10.57
CA LYS A 276 14.18 -7.02 -9.45
C LYS A 276 15.12 -6.07 -8.72
N LEU A 277 14.77 -5.66 -7.51
CA LEU A 277 15.55 -4.72 -6.71
C LEU A 277 16.88 -5.32 -6.25
N THR A 278 16.94 -6.63 -6.06
CA THR A 278 18.20 -7.38 -5.86
C THR A 278 19.26 -7.17 -6.95
N GLN A 279 18.87 -6.75 -8.16
CA GLN A 279 19.81 -6.50 -9.26
C GLN A 279 20.34 -5.07 -9.29
N TRP A 280 19.76 -4.17 -8.49
CA TRP A 280 20.20 -2.78 -8.46
C TRP A 280 21.56 -2.69 -7.77
N GLN A 281 22.47 -1.92 -8.36
CA GLN A 281 23.79 -1.63 -7.80
C GLN A 281 24.07 -0.12 -7.91
N PRO A 282 24.87 0.47 -7.00
CA PRO A 282 25.15 1.91 -7.02
C PRO A 282 25.64 2.45 -8.37
N ASP A 283 26.43 1.66 -9.10
CA ASP A 283 27.04 2.05 -10.38
C ASP A 283 26.35 1.40 -11.61
N SER A 284 25.32 0.59 -11.40
CA SER A 284 24.64 -0.15 -12.46
C SER A 284 23.16 -0.31 -12.14
N LEU A 285 22.34 0.54 -12.74
CA LEU A 285 20.89 0.46 -12.68
C LEU A 285 20.33 -0.28 -13.90
N PRO A 286 19.17 -0.96 -13.77
CA PRO A 286 18.52 -1.62 -14.91
C PRO A 286 18.14 -0.65 -16.04
N VAL A 287 17.82 -1.21 -17.21
CA VAL A 287 17.37 -0.42 -18.37
C VAL A 287 16.15 0.43 -17.99
N GLY A 288 16.14 1.69 -18.44
CA GLY A 288 15.09 2.66 -18.13
C GLY A 288 15.23 3.34 -16.76
N TRP A 289 16.22 2.95 -15.95
CA TRP A 289 16.58 3.61 -14.70
C TRP A 289 17.94 4.30 -14.83
N GLN A 290 18.06 5.48 -14.24
CA GLN A 290 19.27 6.29 -14.30
C GLN A 290 19.52 7.03 -12.98
N ALA A 291 20.75 7.52 -12.82
CA ALA A 291 21.12 8.30 -11.65
C ALA A 291 20.28 9.58 -11.56
N ILE A 292 19.70 9.83 -10.40
CA ILE A 292 18.85 10.99 -10.10
C ILE A 292 19.47 12.36 -10.45
N GLY A 293 20.79 12.50 -10.40
CA GLY A 293 21.49 13.74 -10.77
C GLY A 293 21.40 14.09 -12.25
N SER A 294 21.00 13.14 -13.10
CA SER A 294 20.68 13.37 -14.51
C SER A 294 19.22 13.75 -14.75
N LEU A 295 18.35 13.60 -13.74
CA LEU A 295 16.90 13.80 -13.84
C LEU A 295 16.40 15.04 -13.10
N LEU A 296 17.06 15.41 -11.98
CA LEU A 296 16.67 16.55 -11.15
C LEU A 296 17.73 17.65 -11.17
N SER A 297 17.29 18.90 -11.05
CA SER A 297 18.19 20.03 -10.82
C SER A 297 18.81 19.99 -9.41
N SER A 298 19.95 20.66 -9.20
CA SER A 298 20.62 20.69 -7.89
C SER A 298 19.75 21.26 -6.76
N SER A 299 18.88 22.23 -7.05
CA SER A 299 17.92 22.77 -6.09
C SER A 299 16.81 21.76 -5.77
N GLN A 300 16.30 21.06 -6.77
CA GLN A 300 15.31 19.98 -6.56
C GLN A 300 15.93 18.82 -5.79
N MET A 301 17.19 18.45 -6.05
CA MET A 301 17.90 17.44 -5.26
C MET A 301 18.01 17.84 -3.79
N GLN A 302 18.35 19.09 -3.48
CA GLN A 302 18.40 19.55 -2.09
C GLN A 302 17.04 19.48 -1.37
N LEU A 303 15.94 19.71 -2.10
CA LEU A 303 14.58 19.61 -1.57
C LEU A 303 14.10 18.15 -1.46
N ALA A 304 14.47 17.30 -2.41
CA ALA A 304 14.12 15.88 -2.50
C ALA A 304 14.85 15.01 -1.46
N PHE A 305 16.14 15.29 -1.26
CA PHE A 305 17.04 14.54 -0.37
C PHE A 305 17.24 15.23 0.98
N GLY A 306 16.38 16.21 1.31
CA GLY A 306 16.16 16.65 2.69
C GLY A 306 15.44 15.59 3.51
N TRP A 307 15.92 14.34 3.47
CA TRP A 307 15.38 13.22 4.20
C TRP A 307 15.35 13.56 5.68
N ARG A 308 14.16 13.89 6.17
CA ARG A 308 13.87 13.88 7.61
C ARG A 308 13.74 12.45 8.14
N SER A 309 14.29 11.47 7.43
CA SER A 309 14.28 10.07 7.79
C SER A 309 15.62 9.71 8.39
N THR A 310 15.60 8.91 9.45
CA THR A 310 16.77 8.51 10.25
C THR A 310 17.69 7.49 9.55
N TRP A 311 17.65 7.38 8.22
CA TRP A 311 18.39 6.37 7.46
C TRP A 311 18.98 6.97 6.19
N GLU A 312 20.12 6.41 5.79
CA GLU A 312 20.81 6.74 4.54
C GLU A 312 20.56 5.61 3.54
N PRO A 313 20.17 5.92 2.30
CA PRO A 313 20.01 4.94 1.24
C PRO A 313 21.38 4.39 0.84
N GLU A 314 21.36 3.18 0.32
CA GLU A 314 22.53 2.58 -0.31
C GLU A 314 22.45 2.76 -1.83
N ILE A 315 21.23 2.74 -2.38
CA ILE A 315 20.99 2.79 -3.82
C ILE A 315 19.83 3.73 -4.10
N ILE A 316 19.98 4.59 -5.12
CA ILE A 316 18.92 5.47 -5.59
C ILE A 316 18.87 5.41 -7.12
N GLY A 317 17.70 5.09 -7.65
CA GLY A 317 17.41 5.11 -9.07
C GLY A 317 16.27 6.07 -9.37
N GLY A 318 16.32 6.73 -10.52
CA GLY A 318 15.22 7.52 -11.04
C GLY A 318 14.85 7.11 -12.46
N GLN A 319 13.62 7.45 -12.85
CA GLN A 319 13.09 7.20 -14.19
C GLN A 319 12.14 8.35 -14.58
N LEU A 320 12.21 8.77 -15.83
CA LEU A 320 11.23 9.70 -16.40
C LEU A 320 9.94 8.92 -16.72
N ILE A 321 8.79 9.45 -16.32
CA ILE A 321 7.47 8.89 -16.64
C ILE A 321 6.60 9.98 -17.23
N ASN A 322 5.71 9.63 -18.16
CA ASN A 322 4.72 10.55 -18.72
C ASN A 322 3.31 10.06 -18.40
N ILE A 323 2.53 10.87 -17.69
CA ILE A 323 1.13 10.59 -17.38
C ILE A 323 0.26 11.73 -17.89
N ALA A 324 -0.75 11.42 -18.71
CA ALA A 324 -1.64 12.42 -19.31
C ALA A 324 -0.89 13.58 -20.02
N GLY A 325 0.24 13.29 -20.67
CA GLY A 325 1.06 14.30 -21.35
C GLY A 325 1.96 15.11 -20.41
N ILE A 326 1.99 14.80 -19.11
CA ILE A 326 2.82 15.47 -18.12
C ILE A 326 4.02 14.59 -17.77
N ASP A 327 5.22 15.11 -18.01
CA ASP A 327 6.46 14.46 -17.61
C ASP A 327 6.74 14.65 -16.12
N LEU A 328 7.02 13.54 -15.43
CA LEU A 328 7.34 13.47 -14.01
C LEU A 328 8.58 12.61 -13.81
N VAL A 329 9.24 12.79 -12.68
CA VAL A 329 10.41 12.01 -12.28
C VAL A 329 10.00 11.04 -11.16
N PHE A 330 10.02 9.75 -11.47
CA PHE A 330 9.81 8.66 -10.52
C PHE A 330 11.13 8.27 -9.88
N ILE A 331 11.20 8.23 -8.55
CA ILE A 331 12.43 7.94 -7.80
C ILE A 331 12.17 6.79 -6.84
N MET A 332 13.15 5.89 -6.73
CA MET A 332 13.17 4.83 -5.74
C MET A 332 14.52 4.82 -5.03
N ALA A 333 14.48 4.78 -3.71
CA ALA A 333 15.64 4.68 -2.84
C ALA A 333 15.53 3.43 -1.97
N LEU A 334 16.64 2.71 -1.85
CA LEU A 334 16.74 1.42 -1.18
C LEU A 334 17.82 1.48 -0.09
N ALA A 335 17.58 0.86 1.06
CA ALA A 335 18.63 0.47 2.00
C ALA A 335 18.33 -0.89 2.60
N GLN A 336 19.37 -1.71 2.74
CA GLN A 336 19.31 -2.92 3.53
C GLN A 336 19.28 -2.57 5.03
N GLU A 337 18.28 -3.07 5.74
CA GLU A 337 18.23 -3.02 7.20
C GLU A 337 18.68 -4.36 7.81
N ALA A 338 18.84 -4.39 9.13
CA ALA A 338 19.12 -5.63 9.85
C ALA A 338 18.03 -6.70 9.57
N GLU A 339 18.39 -7.98 9.69
CA GLU A 339 17.50 -9.13 9.42
C GLU A 339 17.11 -9.32 7.94
N ALA A 340 17.89 -8.77 6.99
CA ALA A 340 17.67 -8.89 5.54
C ALA A 340 16.37 -8.27 5.02
N THR A 341 15.80 -7.30 5.76
CA THR A 341 14.65 -6.52 5.30
C THR A 341 15.13 -5.34 4.47
N THR A 342 14.44 -5.05 3.36
CA THR A 342 14.77 -3.89 2.52
C THR A 342 13.83 -2.75 2.86
N ARG A 343 14.38 -1.58 3.21
CA ARG A 343 13.63 -0.34 3.32
C ARG A 343 13.58 0.34 1.96
N ILE A 344 12.37 0.73 1.55
CA ILE A 344 12.08 1.25 0.23
C ILE A 344 11.35 2.58 0.40
N CYS A 345 11.88 3.62 -0.23
CA CYS A 345 11.23 4.91 -0.37
C CYS A 345 10.97 5.19 -1.84
N VAL A 346 9.73 5.53 -2.16
CA VAL A 346 9.30 5.86 -3.52
C VAL A 346 8.82 7.29 -3.54
N GLN A 347 9.28 8.08 -4.50
CA GLN A 347 8.89 9.48 -4.67
C GLN A 347 8.50 9.77 -6.11
N VAL A 348 7.61 10.75 -6.29
CA VAL A 348 7.34 11.37 -7.59
C VAL A 348 7.60 12.86 -7.49
N HIS A 349 8.39 13.39 -8.42
CA HIS A 349 8.79 14.80 -8.53
C HIS A 349 8.36 15.39 -9.87
N PRO A 350 8.15 16.71 -9.95
CA PRO A 350 8.09 17.40 -11.23
C PRO A 350 9.46 17.35 -11.93
N THR A 351 9.45 17.44 -13.26
CA THR A 351 10.67 17.61 -14.06
C THR A 351 11.36 18.96 -13.81
N PRO A 352 12.66 19.10 -14.16
CA PRO A 352 13.34 20.37 -14.07
C PRO A 352 12.60 21.47 -14.85
N GLY A 353 12.34 22.60 -14.19
CA GLY A 353 11.56 23.71 -14.76
C GLY A 353 10.13 23.80 -14.25
N SER A 354 9.59 22.73 -13.64
CA SER A 354 8.34 22.79 -12.87
C SER A 354 8.63 22.68 -11.37
N THR A 355 7.91 23.46 -10.55
CA THR A 355 8.08 23.51 -9.10
C THR A 355 7.04 22.66 -8.34
N HIS A 356 5.96 22.27 -9.02
CA HIS A 356 4.83 21.60 -8.37
C HIS A 356 4.35 20.41 -9.20
N LEU A 357 3.89 19.39 -8.48
CA LEU A 357 3.16 18.29 -9.07
C LEU A 357 1.75 18.74 -9.49
N PRO A 358 1.16 18.06 -10.49
CA PRO A 358 -0.26 18.21 -10.79
C PRO A 358 -1.10 17.96 -9.53
N GLY A 359 -2.13 18.78 -9.32
CA GLY A 359 -3.12 18.52 -8.28
C GLY A 359 -3.80 17.17 -8.51
N SER A 360 -4.15 16.49 -7.42
CA SER A 360 -4.80 15.16 -7.46
C SER A 360 -3.93 14.02 -7.99
N LEU A 361 -2.62 14.22 -8.21
CA LEU A 361 -1.71 13.11 -8.48
C LEU A 361 -1.64 12.18 -7.27
N GLU A 362 -1.84 10.90 -7.51
CA GLU A 362 -1.95 9.85 -6.51
C GLU A 362 -0.79 8.86 -6.65
N LEU A 363 -0.07 8.59 -5.57
CA LEU A 363 0.95 7.54 -5.49
C LEU A 363 0.47 6.43 -4.54
N ILE A 364 0.27 5.22 -5.07
CA ILE A 364 -0.39 4.09 -4.41
C ILE A 364 0.55 2.88 -4.38
N LEU A 365 0.67 2.21 -3.24
CA LEU A 365 1.33 0.90 -3.13
C LEU A 365 0.29 -0.21 -3.12
N LEU A 366 0.42 -1.18 -4.04
CA LEU A 366 -0.45 -2.34 -4.17
C LEU A 366 0.29 -3.65 -3.85
N ASP A 367 -0.42 -4.63 -3.30
CA ASP A 367 0.05 -5.99 -3.06
C ASP A 367 0.07 -6.86 -4.33
N GLN A 368 0.46 -8.12 -4.15
CA GLN A 368 0.48 -9.15 -5.21
C GLN A 368 -0.91 -9.45 -5.82
N GLU A 369 -1.98 -9.10 -5.12
CA GLU A 369 -3.38 -9.20 -5.53
C GLU A 369 -3.90 -7.85 -6.08
N ASN A 370 -3.02 -6.87 -6.30
CA ASN A 370 -3.33 -5.50 -6.74
C ASN A 370 -4.22 -4.71 -5.78
N ARG A 371 -4.22 -5.05 -4.49
CA ARG A 371 -4.96 -4.32 -3.45
C ARG A 371 -4.10 -3.25 -2.80
N PRO A 372 -4.61 -2.05 -2.51
CA PRO A 372 -3.84 -0.99 -1.86
C PRO A 372 -3.42 -1.35 -0.42
N ILE A 373 -2.12 -1.36 -0.13
CA ILE A 373 -1.54 -1.70 1.20
C ILE A 373 -1.41 -0.45 2.08
N LEU A 374 -0.98 0.65 1.47
CA LEU A 374 -0.74 1.94 2.11
C LEU A 374 -1.55 2.99 1.36
N THR A 375 -2.48 3.62 2.07
CA THR A 375 -3.32 4.65 1.49
C THR A 375 -2.48 5.71 0.76
N THR A 376 -2.95 6.04 -0.43
CA THR A 376 -2.40 6.96 -1.41
C THR A 376 -1.77 8.22 -0.84
N ALA A 377 -0.56 8.58 -1.30
CA ALA A 377 -0.07 9.94 -1.16
C ALA A 377 -0.66 10.79 -2.29
N ILE A 378 -1.49 11.78 -1.93
CA ILE A 378 -2.16 12.66 -2.88
C ILE A 378 -1.44 14.01 -2.92
N ALA A 379 -1.03 14.43 -4.12
CA ALA A 379 -0.42 15.72 -4.36
C ALA A 379 -1.48 16.83 -4.26
N LYS A 380 -1.15 17.89 -3.55
CA LYS A 380 -1.81 19.19 -3.70
C LYS A 380 -1.14 19.92 -4.85
N ALA A 381 -1.82 20.90 -5.45
CA ALA A 381 -1.24 21.73 -6.50
C ALA A 381 0.02 22.52 -6.07
N THR A 382 0.33 22.56 -4.78
CA THR A 382 1.54 23.16 -4.21
C THR A 382 2.60 22.13 -3.81
N SER A 383 2.33 20.83 -3.95
CA SER A 383 3.26 19.77 -3.55
C SER A 383 4.46 19.75 -4.48
N GLY A 384 5.67 19.90 -3.93
CA GLY A 384 6.91 19.71 -4.69
C GLY A 384 7.22 18.24 -4.99
N PHE A 385 6.68 17.30 -4.19
CA PHE A 385 6.75 15.87 -4.42
C PHE A 385 5.68 15.12 -3.61
N VAL A 386 5.48 13.84 -3.92
CA VAL A 386 4.74 12.88 -3.09
C VAL A 386 5.61 11.67 -2.79
N GLN A 387 5.41 11.02 -1.65
CA GLN A 387 6.28 9.94 -1.18
C GLN A 387 5.51 8.81 -0.49
N LEU A 388 6.00 7.59 -0.64
CA LEU A 388 5.72 6.43 0.21
C LEU A 388 7.02 5.88 0.80
N ASP A 389 7.02 5.46 2.06
CA ASP A 389 8.14 4.81 2.76
C ASP A 389 7.63 3.53 3.42
N PHE A 390 8.21 2.40 3.09
CA PHE A 390 7.80 1.08 3.55
C PHE A 390 8.98 0.10 3.64
N ARG A 391 8.70 -1.08 4.18
CA ARG A 391 9.67 -2.19 4.29
C ARG A 391 9.04 -3.43 3.67
N GLY A 392 9.88 -4.29 3.11
CA GLY A 392 9.45 -5.62 2.67
C GLY A 392 10.58 -6.64 2.74
N ASP A 393 10.18 -7.90 2.62
CA ASP A 393 11.07 -9.05 2.71
C ASP A 393 11.62 -9.43 1.31
N PRO A 394 12.83 -10.03 1.21
CA PRO A 394 13.38 -10.47 -0.07
C PRO A 394 12.44 -11.45 -0.79
N GLY A 395 12.21 -11.22 -2.08
CA GLY A 395 11.30 -12.01 -2.90
C GLY A 395 9.82 -11.61 -2.76
N GLU A 396 9.48 -10.60 -1.97
CA GLU A 396 8.13 -10.06 -1.89
C GLU A 396 7.84 -9.17 -3.12
N PRO A 397 6.78 -9.45 -3.91
CA PRO A 397 6.40 -8.60 -5.02
C PRO A 397 5.50 -7.45 -4.55
N PHE A 398 5.66 -6.29 -5.18
CA PHE A 398 4.77 -5.16 -4.97
C PHE A 398 4.59 -4.34 -6.25
N THR A 399 3.53 -3.54 -6.29
CA THR A 399 3.25 -2.65 -7.42
C THR A 399 3.12 -1.22 -6.93
N VAL A 400 3.78 -0.30 -7.62
CA VAL A 400 3.56 1.14 -7.43
C VAL A 400 2.67 1.64 -8.55
N GLN A 401 1.51 2.21 -8.20
CA GLN A 401 0.61 2.85 -9.13
C GLN A 401 0.67 4.37 -8.95
N ILE A 402 0.90 5.08 -10.05
CA ILE A 402 0.76 6.54 -10.16
C ILE A 402 -0.55 6.81 -10.91
N ALA A 403 -1.46 7.57 -10.31
CA ALA A 403 -2.74 7.92 -10.91
C ALA A 403 -2.92 9.43 -10.99
N LEU A 404 -3.50 9.91 -12.09
CA LEU A 404 -3.88 11.31 -12.29
C LEU A 404 -5.23 11.32 -13.01
N ASP A 405 -6.27 11.74 -12.30
CA ASP A 405 -7.66 11.68 -12.75
C ASP A 405 -8.04 10.25 -13.21
N SER A 406 -8.33 10.05 -14.50
CA SER A 406 -8.64 8.75 -15.09
C SER A 406 -7.41 7.99 -15.58
N ASN A 407 -6.23 8.62 -15.65
CA ASN A 407 -5.01 8.02 -16.18
C ASN A 407 -4.24 7.31 -15.07
N LYS A 408 -3.61 6.17 -15.40
CA LYS A 408 -2.85 5.37 -14.44
C LYS A 408 -1.61 4.78 -15.09
N ILE A 409 -0.51 4.74 -14.34
CA ILE A 409 0.72 4.03 -14.66
C ILE A 409 0.99 3.08 -13.51
N SER A 410 1.28 1.82 -13.80
CA SER A 410 1.66 0.84 -12.76
C SER A 410 3.05 0.29 -13.07
N LYS A 411 3.88 0.17 -12.03
CA LYS A 411 5.23 -0.41 -12.11
C LYS A 411 5.34 -1.54 -11.10
N ASN A 412 5.73 -2.71 -11.58
CA ASN A 412 5.85 -3.93 -10.77
C ASN A 412 7.30 -4.10 -10.31
N PHE A 413 7.48 -4.56 -9.09
CA PHE A 413 8.78 -4.73 -8.45
C PHE A 413 8.84 -6.05 -7.68
N LEU A 414 10.05 -6.59 -7.55
CA LEU A 414 10.36 -7.72 -6.69
C LEU A 414 11.53 -7.33 -5.79
N ILE A 415 11.33 -7.40 -4.46
CA ILE A 415 12.35 -7.00 -3.47
C ILE A 415 13.58 -7.89 -3.54
#